data_AF-A0A521IHA3-F1
#
_entry.id   AF-A0A521IHA3-F1
#
_cell.length_a   1.000
_cell.length_b   1.000
_cell.length_c   1.000
_cell.angle_alpha   90.00
_cell.angle_beta   90.00
_cell.angle_gamma   90.00
#
_symmetry.space_group_name_H-M   'P 1'
#
loop_
_entity.id
_entity.type
_entity.pdbx_description
1 polymer ?
#
loop_
_entity_poly.entity_id
_entity_poly.type
_entity_poly.pdbx_seq_one_letter_code
_entity_poly.pdbx_strand_id
1 'polypeptide(L)'
;MNRASLANRLYYPSYVSIEYALSRHGWILEGVTTVTCATSKNPAEFYTPLVHFMYSRIPQALFFCGVEVVSVDGESTPQARPLKALADYVYTHKLEWTDRESLIESLRIEEDDLETLIAGDFENIQGNYRTAPVVEAFLAGLRKDLKL
;
A
#
# COMPACT_ATOMS: atom_id res chain seq x y z
N MET A 1 19.61 -10.05 5.47
CA MET A 1 18.17 -10.07 5.17
C MET A 1 17.49 -8.90 5.88
N ASN A 2 16.91 -7.97 5.12
CA ASN A 2 16.19 -6.82 5.68
C ASN A 2 14.76 -7.21 6.13
N ARG A 3 14.08 -6.29 6.82
CA ARG A 3 12.74 -6.50 7.39
C ARG A 3 11.68 -6.83 6.33
N ALA A 4 11.68 -6.11 5.20
CA ALA A 4 10.75 -6.32 4.09
C ALA A 4 10.90 -7.70 3.43
N SER A 5 12.15 -8.14 3.21
CA SER A 5 12.48 -9.45 2.62
C SER A 5 12.06 -10.59 3.54
N LEU A 6 12.33 -10.43 4.84
CA LEU A 6 11.88 -11.39 5.85
C LEU A 6 10.35 -11.51 5.88
N ALA A 7 9.62 -10.39 5.82
CA ALA A 7 8.15 -10.41 5.82
C ALA A 7 7.57 -11.23 4.66
N ASN A 8 8.04 -10.95 3.44
CA ASN A 8 7.56 -11.66 2.25
C ASN A 8 7.88 -13.17 2.27
N ARG A 9 8.97 -13.58 2.95
CA ARG A 9 9.33 -14.99 3.14
C ARG A 9 8.55 -15.67 4.26
N LEU A 10 8.23 -14.94 5.33
CA LEU A 10 7.45 -15.43 6.46
C LEU A 10 6.04 -15.86 6.05
N TYR A 11 5.39 -15.09 5.17
CA TYR A 11 3.99 -15.33 4.82
C TYR A 11 3.69 -15.10 3.34
N TYR A 12 4.12 -16.03 2.49
CA TYR A 12 3.84 -15.99 1.05
C TYR A 12 2.47 -16.60 0.71
N PRO A 13 1.71 -16.08 -0.28
CA PRO A 13 1.97 -14.88 -1.07
C PRO A 13 1.64 -13.60 -0.29
N SER A 14 2.58 -12.66 -0.33
CA SER A 14 2.42 -11.31 0.21
C SER A 14 3.36 -10.33 -0.49
N TYR A 15 3.08 -9.05 -0.29
CA TYR A 15 3.97 -7.94 -0.61
C TYR A 15 3.87 -6.89 0.49
N VAL A 16 4.93 -6.11 0.65
CA VAL A 16 4.97 -4.99 1.58
C VAL A 16 4.05 -3.89 1.08
N SER A 17 3.15 -3.38 1.93
CA SER A 17 2.12 -2.39 1.56
C SER A 17 1.74 -1.50 2.75
N ILE A 18 0.66 -0.71 2.60
CA ILE A 18 0.05 0.09 3.67
C ILE A 18 1.06 1.11 4.26
N GLU A 19 1.13 1.31 5.58
CA GLU A 19 1.97 2.35 6.19
C GLU A 19 3.46 2.09 5.93
N TYR A 20 3.90 0.85 6.03
CA TYR A 20 5.31 0.53 5.84
C TYR A 20 5.77 0.82 4.42
N ALA A 21 4.96 0.54 3.39
CA ALA A 21 5.29 0.91 2.01
C ALA A 21 5.27 2.43 1.80
N LEU A 22 4.27 3.14 2.32
CA LEU A 22 4.19 4.61 2.23
C LEU A 22 5.40 5.27 2.87
N SER A 23 5.79 4.82 4.07
CA SER A 23 6.98 5.31 4.77
C SER A 23 8.26 5.02 3.99
N ARG A 24 8.37 3.84 3.38
CA ARG A 24 9.52 3.48 2.54
C ARG A 24 9.63 4.30 1.25
N HIS A 25 8.51 4.81 0.75
CA HIS A 25 8.46 5.77 -0.37
C HIS A 25 8.62 7.22 0.08
N GLY A 26 8.68 7.48 1.40
CA GLY A 26 8.83 8.83 1.96
C GLY A 26 7.52 9.61 2.10
N TRP A 27 6.38 9.02 1.72
CA TRP A 27 5.08 9.72 1.69
C TRP A 27 4.50 9.98 3.08
N ILE A 28 4.91 9.19 4.06
CA ILE A 28 4.59 9.45 5.47
C ILE A 28 5.87 9.47 6.30
N LEU A 29 6.01 10.49 7.14
CA LEU A 29 7.19 10.69 7.99
C LEU A 29 7.11 9.94 9.33
N GLU A 30 5.97 9.30 9.61
CA GLU A 30 5.76 8.55 10.83
C GLU A 30 6.68 7.33 10.87
N GLY A 31 7.37 7.15 11.99
CA GLY A 31 8.26 6.00 12.19
C GLY A 31 7.44 4.71 12.30
N VAL A 32 7.27 4.00 11.18
CA VAL A 32 6.52 2.73 11.16
C VAL A 32 7.39 1.61 11.71
N THR A 33 7.07 1.13 12.91
CA THR A 33 7.77 0.02 13.58
C THR A 33 7.28 -1.35 13.12
N THR A 34 6.01 -1.43 12.71
CA THR A 34 5.36 -2.65 12.18
C THR A 34 5.59 -2.76 10.68
N VAL A 35 6.02 -3.94 10.22
CA VAL A 35 6.09 -4.22 8.78
C VAL A 35 4.72 -4.69 8.31
N THR A 36 4.02 -3.83 7.59
CA THR A 36 2.68 -4.08 7.08
C THR A 36 2.73 -4.66 5.68
N CYS A 37 1.95 -5.73 5.46
CA CYS A 37 1.91 -6.47 4.20
C CYS A 37 0.47 -6.74 3.79
N ALA A 38 0.24 -6.81 2.48
CA ALA A 38 -0.98 -7.37 1.92
C ALA A 38 -0.79 -8.86 1.64
N THR A 39 -1.83 -9.67 1.83
CA THR A 39 -1.85 -11.10 1.49
C THR A 39 -3.17 -11.50 0.84
N SER A 40 -3.17 -12.56 0.02
CA SER A 40 -4.40 -13.18 -0.48
C SER A 40 -4.93 -14.29 0.46
N LYS A 41 -4.11 -14.71 1.43
CA LYS A 41 -4.45 -15.68 2.47
C LYS A 41 -5.24 -15.02 3.62
N ASN A 42 -5.53 -15.78 4.67
CA ASN A 42 -6.12 -15.22 5.88
C ASN A 42 -5.16 -14.20 6.52
N PRO A 43 -5.69 -13.18 7.23
CA PRO A 43 -4.86 -12.28 8.00
C PRO A 43 -3.99 -13.03 9.01
N ALA A 44 -2.80 -12.51 9.27
CA ALA A 44 -1.85 -13.10 10.20
C ALA A 44 -0.98 -12.02 10.84
N GLU A 45 -0.45 -12.32 12.03
CA GLU A 45 0.51 -11.48 12.73
C GLU A 45 1.65 -12.35 13.24
N PHE A 46 2.86 -11.81 13.20
CA PHE A 46 4.06 -12.46 13.72
C PHE A 46 4.85 -11.47 14.55
N TYR A 47 5.24 -11.91 15.74
CA TYR A 47 6.02 -11.12 16.68
C TYR A 47 7.42 -11.69 16.79
N THR A 48 8.41 -10.83 16.60
CA THR A 48 9.79 -11.10 16.98
C THR A 48 10.20 -10.10 18.05
N PRO A 49 11.27 -10.34 18.83
CA PRO A 49 11.73 -9.38 19.82
C PRO A 49 12.08 -7.99 19.25
N LEU A 50 12.29 -7.88 17.94
CA LEU A 50 12.75 -6.65 17.27
C LEU A 50 11.71 -6.03 16.33
N VAL A 51 10.80 -6.84 15.79
CA VAL A 51 9.91 -6.44 14.69
C VAL A 51 8.56 -7.14 14.83
N HIS A 52 7.50 -6.38 14.62
CA HIS A 52 6.14 -6.87 14.45
C HIS A 52 5.80 -6.90 12.96
N PHE A 53 5.22 -8.00 12.49
CA PHE A 53 4.77 -8.17 11.11
C PHE A 53 3.25 -8.38 11.08
N MET A 54 2.55 -7.57 10.29
CA MET A 54 1.10 -7.64 10.13
C MET A 54 0.75 -7.90 8.67
N TYR A 55 -0.12 -8.88 8.43
CA TYR A 55 -0.57 -9.29 7.10
C TYR A 55 -2.09 -9.10 7.01
N SER A 56 -2.52 -8.15 6.19
CA SER A 56 -3.94 -7.89 5.95
C SER A 56 -4.40 -8.59 4.67
N ARG A 57 -5.53 -9.29 4.75
CA ARG A 57 -6.13 -9.90 3.56
C ARG A 57 -6.78 -8.84 2.70
N ILE A 58 -6.30 -8.65 1.47
CA ILE A 58 -6.86 -7.66 0.54
C ILE A 58 -7.41 -8.36 -0.71
N PRO A 59 -8.72 -8.29 -0.98
CA PRO A 59 -9.34 -8.97 -2.11
C PRO A 59 -9.06 -8.20 -3.40
N GLN A 60 -8.31 -8.83 -4.30
CA GLN A 60 -7.86 -8.23 -5.55
C GLN A 60 -7.94 -9.26 -6.67
N ALA A 61 -8.31 -8.85 -7.87
CA ALA A 61 -8.41 -9.74 -9.02
C ALA A 61 -7.02 -10.20 -9.50
N LEU A 62 -6.06 -9.28 -9.52
CA LEU A 62 -4.65 -9.47 -9.84
C LEU A 62 -3.83 -9.03 -8.62
N PHE A 63 -3.36 -10.00 -7.84
CA PHE A 63 -2.80 -9.75 -6.51
C PHE A 63 -1.53 -8.88 -6.50
N PHE A 64 -0.67 -8.98 -7.51
CA PHE A 64 0.58 -8.19 -7.62
C PHE A 64 0.46 -6.97 -8.55
N CYS A 65 -0.75 -6.60 -8.95
CA CYS A 65 -0.97 -5.39 -9.74
C CYS A 65 -0.69 -4.14 -8.88
N GLY A 66 0.07 -3.18 -9.42
CA GLY A 66 0.61 -2.04 -8.68
C GLY A 66 1.78 -2.36 -7.74
N VAL A 67 2.37 -3.55 -7.84
CA VAL A 67 3.51 -3.99 -7.02
C VAL A 67 4.77 -3.99 -7.88
N GLU A 68 5.88 -3.52 -7.31
CA GLU A 68 7.21 -3.54 -7.90
C GLU A 68 8.18 -4.39 -7.06
N VAL A 69 9.29 -4.80 -7.65
CA VAL A 69 10.35 -5.49 -6.93
C VAL A 69 11.45 -4.50 -6.60
N VAL A 70 11.55 -4.12 -5.34
CA VAL A 70 12.58 -3.22 -4.84
C VAL A 70 13.76 -4.03 -4.31
N SER A 71 14.99 -3.67 -4.67
CA SER A 71 16.19 -4.26 -4.09
C SER A 71 16.66 -3.42 -2.90
N VAL A 72 16.82 -4.06 -1.74
CA VAL A 72 17.26 -3.41 -0.50
C VAL A 72 18.32 -4.28 0.14
N ASP A 73 19.51 -3.74 0.35
CA ASP A 73 20.66 -4.50 0.88
C ASP A 73 20.95 -5.78 0.07
N GLY A 74 20.73 -5.74 -1.25
CA GLY A 74 20.90 -6.88 -2.15
C GLY A 74 19.76 -7.90 -2.16
N GLU A 75 18.68 -7.66 -1.41
CA GLU A 75 17.52 -8.55 -1.33
C GLU A 75 16.33 -7.95 -2.10
N SER A 76 15.79 -8.72 -3.05
CA SER A 76 14.62 -8.33 -3.85
C SER A 76 13.33 -8.58 -3.09
N THR A 77 12.49 -7.55 -2.96
CA THR A 77 11.25 -7.60 -2.19
C THR A 77 10.08 -7.04 -3.00
N PRO A 78 8.97 -7.79 -3.19
CA PRO A 78 7.76 -7.20 -3.72
C PRO A 78 7.20 -6.16 -2.74
N GLN A 79 6.98 -4.95 -3.24
CA GLN A 79 6.49 -3.79 -2.50
C GLN A 79 5.47 -3.04 -3.36
N ALA A 80 4.37 -2.60 -2.74
CA ALA A 80 3.38 -1.75 -3.38
C ALA A 80 4.00 -0.41 -3.81
N ARG A 81 3.68 0.04 -5.02
CA ARG A 81 3.91 1.43 -5.44
C ARG A 81 3.03 2.38 -4.61
N PRO A 82 3.33 3.69 -4.53
CA PRO A 82 2.64 4.59 -3.59
C PRO A 82 1.10 4.57 -3.69
N LEU A 83 0.54 4.73 -4.90
CA LEU A 83 -0.93 4.67 -5.10
C LEU A 83 -1.53 3.33 -4.67
N LYS A 84 -0.81 2.23 -4.91
CA LYS A 84 -1.23 0.89 -4.50
C LYS A 84 -1.27 0.77 -2.97
N ALA A 85 -0.25 1.30 -2.30
CA ALA A 85 -0.18 1.31 -0.85
C ALA A 85 -1.31 2.14 -0.21
N LEU A 86 -1.68 3.28 -0.83
CA LEU A 86 -2.86 4.06 -0.43
C LEU A 86 -4.17 3.30 -0.60
N ALA A 87 -4.38 2.64 -1.75
CA ALA A 87 -5.58 1.85 -1.99
C ALA A 87 -5.73 0.70 -0.97
N ASP A 88 -4.61 0.04 -0.65
CA ASP A 88 -4.56 -1.00 0.37
C ASP A 88 -4.79 -0.44 1.79
N TYR A 89 -4.32 0.78 2.07
CA TYR A 89 -4.57 1.51 3.32
C TYR A 89 -6.05 1.82 3.49
N VAL A 90 -6.68 2.43 2.49
CA VAL A 90 -8.11 2.74 2.47
C VAL A 90 -8.95 1.47 2.71
N TYR A 91 -8.58 0.36 2.07
CA TYR A 91 -9.25 -0.93 2.29
C TYR A 91 -9.11 -1.41 3.74
N THR A 92 -7.87 -1.43 4.25
CA THR A 92 -7.54 -2.01 5.55
C THR A 92 -8.19 -1.25 6.69
N HIS A 93 -8.22 0.08 6.58
CA HIS A 93 -8.81 0.97 7.58
C HIS A 93 -10.30 1.26 7.36
N LYS A 94 -10.90 0.71 6.29
CA LYS A 94 -12.32 0.87 5.94
C LYS A 94 -12.75 2.34 5.81
N LEU A 95 -11.91 3.13 5.15
CA LEU A 95 -12.09 4.57 5.02
C LEU A 95 -12.91 4.89 3.77
N GLU A 96 -13.80 5.88 3.87
CA GLU A 96 -14.64 6.34 2.74
C GLU A 96 -14.06 7.61 2.10
N TRP A 97 -12.73 7.70 2.01
CA TRP A 97 -12.04 8.83 1.40
C TRP A 97 -12.17 8.81 -0.12
N THR A 98 -12.25 9.99 -0.73
CA THR A 98 -12.37 10.15 -2.19
C THR A 98 -11.53 11.27 -2.78
N ASP A 99 -10.72 11.93 -1.96
CA ASP A 99 -10.04 13.19 -2.26
C ASP A 99 -8.63 13.19 -1.65
N ARG A 100 -7.81 14.13 -2.12
CA ARG A 100 -6.46 14.32 -1.58
C ARG A 100 -6.43 15.02 -0.23
N GLU A 101 -7.42 15.83 0.09
CA GLU A 101 -7.49 16.56 1.37
C GLU A 101 -7.46 15.59 2.55
N SER A 102 -8.23 14.50 2.46
CA SER A 102 -8.23 13.41 3.46
C SER A 102 -6.84 12.80 3.67
N LEU A 103 -6.05 12.65 2.59
CA LEU A 103 -4.69 12.11 2.63
C LEU A 103 -3.72 13.08 3.31
N ILE A 104 -3.80 14.37 2.95
CA ILE A 104 -2.96 15.42 3.52
C ILE A 104 -3.26 15.61 5.00
N GLU A 105 -4.53 15.70 5.39
CA GLU A 105 -4.91 15.95 6.78
C GLU A 105 -4.64 14.76 7.69
N SER A 106 -4.97 13.54 7.24
CA SER A 106 -4.93 12.35 8.09
C SER A 106 -3.57 11.66 8.08
N LEU A 107 -2.91 11.58 6.93
CA LEU A 107 -1.61 10.91 6.77
C LEU A 107 -0.44 11.88 6.71
N ARG A 108 -0.70 13.20 6.64
CA ARG A 108 0.33 14.24 6.51
C ARG A 108 1.22 14.00 5.27
N ILE A 109 0.60 13.48 4.21
CA ILE A 109 1.27 13.34 2.91
C ILE A 109 1.44 14.75 2.34
N GLU A 110 2.64 15.04 1.83
CA GLU A 110 2.93 16.32 1.20
C GLU A 110 2.24 16.40 -0.17
N GLU A 111 1.79 17.59 -0.55
CA GLU A 111 1.09 17.78 -1.85
C GLU A 111 2.00 17.41 -3.03
N ASP A 112 3.28 17.77 -2.95
CA ASP A 112 4.30 17.43 -3.95
C ASP A 112 4.42 15.92 -4.20
N ASP A 113 4.25 15.08 -3.17
CA ASP A 113 4.28 13.62 -3.32
C ASP A 113 3.09 13.13 -4.16
N LEU A 114 1.89 13.69 -3.93
CA LEU A 114 0.68 13.33 -4.68
C LEU A 114 0.76 13.79 -6.13
N GLU A 115 1.41 14.92 -6.41
CA GLU A 115 1.64 15.43 -7.77
C GLU A 115 2.59 14.54 -8.58
N THR A 116 3.34 13.63 -7.94
CA THR A 116 4.16 12.64 -8.66
C THR A 116 3.33 11.54 -9.34
N LEU A 117 2.05 11.39 -8.98
CA LEU A 117 1.17 10.38 -9.58
C LEU A 117 0.81 10.74 -11.02
N ILE A 118 0.76 9.72 -11.87
CA ILE A 118 0.35 9.87 -13.28
C ILE A 118 -0.87 9.01 -13.59
N ALA A 119 -1.59 9.37 -14.67
CA ALA A 119 -2.77 8.63 -15.15
C ALA A 119 -2.51 7.11 -15.27
N GLY A 120 -1.31 6.73 -15.73
CA GLY A 120 -0.90 5.34 -15.88
C GLY A 120 -0.84 4.55 -14.56
N ASP A 121 -0.64 5.21 -13.41
CA ASP A 121 -0.65 4.53 -12.11
C ASP A 121 -2.07 4.10 -11.74
N PHE A 122 -3.06 4.96 -12.02
CA PHE A 122 -4.48 4.64 -11.82
C PHE A 122 -4.95 3.57 -12.78
N GLU A 123 -4.63 3.70 -14.07
CA GLU A 123 -4.96 2.71 -15.09
C GLU A 123 -4.39 1.32 -14.78
N ASN A 124 -3.25 1.26 -14.09
CA ASN A 124 -2.66 -0.01 -13.67
C ASN A 124 -3.56 -0.76 -12.70
N ILE A 125 -4.15 -0.08 -11.72
CA ILE A 125 -4.79 -0.73 -10.56
C ILE A 125 -6.32 -0.57 -10.47
N GLN A 126 -6.91 0.38 -11.19
CA GLN A 126 -8.35 0.62 -11.16
C GLN A 126 -9.11 -0.58 -11.74
N GLY A 127 -10.23 -0.96 -11.11
CA GLY A 127 -10.98 -2.16 -11.42
C GLY A 127 -10.40 -3.46 -10.84
N ASN A 128 -9.25 -3.39 -10.15
CA ASN A 128 -8.64 -4.55 -9.50
C ASN A 128 -9.33 -4.94 -8.18
N TYR A 129 -9.98 -3.99 -7.50
CA TYR A 129 -10.62 -4.14 -6.19
C TYR A 129 -12.12 -4.43 -6.32
N ARG A 130 -12.47 -5.44 -7.13
CA ARG A 130 -13.85 -5.72 -7.57
C ARG A 130 -14.89 -5.90 -6.45
N THR A 131 -14.47 -6.40 -5.30
CA THR A 131 -15.34 -6.62 -4.14
C THR A 131 -15.16 -5.56 -3.04
N ALA A 132 -14.44 -4.48 -3.33
CA ALA A 132 -14.18 -3.38 -2.42
C ALA A 132 -14.51 -2.04 -3.12
N PRO A 133 -15.81 -1.75 -3.32
CA PRO A 133 -16.26 -0.58 -4.08
C PRO A 133 -15.79 0.75 -3.48
N VAL A 134 -15.57 0.80 -2.17
CA VAL A 134 -15.01 1.97 -1.48
C VAL A 134 -13.60 2.30 -1.98
N VAL A 135 -12.77 1.29 -2.26
CA VAL A 135 -11.42 1.50 -2.82
C VAL A 135 -11.50 1.99 -4.26
N GLU A 136 -12.42 1.45 -5.05
CA GLU A 136 -12.65 1.92 -6.42
C GLU A 136 -13.19 3.36 -6.45
N ALA A 137 -14.05 3.73 -5.50
CA ALA A 137 -14.51 5.10 -5.33
C ALA A 137 -13.37 6.04 -4.93
N PHE A 138 -12.50 5.61 -4.01
CA PHE A 138 -11.29 6.33 -3.65
C PHE A 138 -10.39 6.59 -4.86
N LEU A 139 -10.07 5.54 -5.64
CA LEU A 139 -9.23 5.66 -6.82
C LEU A 139 -9.83 6.61 -7.88
N ALA A 140 -11.13 6.48 -8.15
CA ALA A 140 -11.81 7.34 -9.11
C ALA A 140 -11.89 8.80 -8.64
N GLY A 141 -12.17 9.01 -7.36
CA GLY A 141 -12.25 10.34 -6.74
C GLY A 141 -10.90 11.05 -6.74
N LEU A 142 -9.86 10.37 -6.25
CA LEU A 142 -8.50 10.92 -6.19
C LEU A 142 -7.97 11.24 -7.60
N ARG A 143 -8.19 10.36 -8.58
CA ARG A 143 -7.80 10.61 -9.98
C ARG A 143 -8.43 11.89 -10.51
N LYS A 144 -9.74 12.08 -10.28
CA LYS A 144 -10.47 13.27 -10.73
C LYS A 144 -9.97 14.53 -10.03
N ASP A 145 -9.72 14.46 -8.73
CA ASP A 145 -9.22 15.58 -7.92
C ASP A 145 -7.83 16.05 -8.39
N LEU A 146 -6.96 15.09 -8.73
CA LEU A 146 -5.63 15.35 -9.32
C LEU A 146 -5.66 15.70 -10.82
N LYS A 147 -6.84 15.66 -11.47
CA LYS A 147 -7.05 15.97 -12.90
C LYS A 147 -6.25 15.05 -13.86
N LEU A 148 -6.20 13.75 -13.55
CA LEU A 148 -5.50 12.69 -14.32
C LEU A 148 -6.44 11.72 -15.06
#